data_AF-A0A832TS75-F1
#
_entry.id   AF-A0A832TS75-F1
#
_cell.length_a   1.000
_cell.length_b   1.000
_cell.length_c   1.000
_cell.angle_alpha   90.00
_cell.angle_beta   90.00
_cell.angle_gamma   90.00
#
_symmetry.space_group_name_H-M   'P 1'
#
loop_
_entity.id
_entity.type
_entity.pdbx_description
1 polymer ?
#
loop_
_entity_poly.entity_id
_entity_poly.type
_entity_poly.pdbx_seq_one_letter_code
_entity_poly.pdbx_strand_id
1 'polypeptide(L)'
;MKVDKSQSGRPYTGRSSAERPSSGRSFAERPSSGGRRPAGKSQFERQSERAPRSSGKNMENSQDREEYVWVLDYLPYGKTVDGKSAYQKKPLVQAIGDKKFTLMELVPKNGVVPEIQSRVYIGPGDRNEIDHVKQRIGYSDLTTGANLELPFILEAVVKHKEERFVKFFNDAHSITTRLHMLDLLPGIGKKLMWSIIDERKKGDFKSYQDIRERIPSLRDPAKVISHRIEEELKDDFIKYRLFTTPPRRPRPE
;
A
#
# COMPACT_ATOMS: atom_id res chain seq x y z
N MET A 1 48.23 -46.85 -11.54
CA MET A 1 49.44 -46.80 -12.38
C MET A 1 49.03 -46.20 -13.72
N LYS A 2 49.27 -44.90 -13.92
CA LYS A 2 50.34 -44.23 -14.69
C LYS A 2 49.75 -43.67 -16.03
N VAL A 3 49.50 -42.34 -16.11
CA VAL A 3 50.23 -41.24 -16.84
C VAL A 3 50.20 -41.43 -18.38
N ASP A 4 49.86 -40.49 -19.28
CA ASP A 4 50.15 -39.06 -19.50
C ASP A 4 49.02 -38.38 -20.31
N LYS A 5 48.54 -37.14 -20.05
CA LYS A 5 49.10 -35.77 -20.23
C LYS A 5 49.37 -35.36 -21.69
N SER A 6 48.67 -34.31 -22.13
CA SER A 6 49.29 -33.07 -22.66
C SER A 6 48.23 -31.99 -22.96
N GLN A 7 48.10 -31.05 -22.03
CA GLN A 7 47.61 -29.69 -22.26
C GLN A 7 48.84 -28.79 -22.42
N SER A 8 48.89 -27.96 -23.46
CA SER A 8 49.92 -26.93 -23.64
C SER A 8 49.35 -25.55 -23.34
N GLY A 9 49.88 -24.93 -22.29
CA GLY A 9 49.60 -23.56 -21.90
C GLY A 9 50.41 -22.53 -22.70
N ARG A 10 49.90 -21.30 -22.76
CA ARG A 10 50.67 -20.12 -23.18
C ARG A 10 50.94 -19.23 -21.95
N PRO A 11 52.18 -18.77 -21.72
CA PRO A 11 52.53 -17.97 -20.57
C PRO A 11 52.23 -16.48 -20.80
N TYR A 12 51.73 -15.81 -19.76
CA TYR A 12 51.73 -14.35 -19.64
C TYR A 12 53.05 -13.92 -18.99
N THR A 13 53.89 -13.20 -19.72
CA THR A 13 55.09 -12.54 -19.18
C THR A 13 54.73 -11.13 -18.70
N GLY A 14 55.28 -10.77 -17.53
CA GLY A 14 55.09 -9.46 -16.91
C GLY A 14 56.08 -8.40 -17.38
N ARG A 15 55.62 -7.14 -17.22
CA ARG A 15 56.31 -5.93 -16.72
C ARG A 15 57.62 -5.48 -17.39
N SER A 16 57.60 -4.26 -17.93
CA SER A 16 58.76 -3.35 -17.91
C SER A 16 58.32 -1.90 -17.70
N SER A 17 59.17 -1.16 -17.00
CA SER A 17 59.04 0.21 -16.51
C SER A 17 59.76 1.21 -17.42
N ALA A 18 59.43 2.49 -17.25
CA ALA A 18 60.15 3.69 -17.73
C ALA A 18 59.99 4.01 -19.24
N GLU A 19 59.89 5.24 -19.73
CA GLU A 19 60.48 6.53 -19.32
C GLU A 19 59.58 7.73 -19.71
N ARG A 20 59.77 8.86 -19.02
CA ARG A 20 59.24 10.19 -19.39
C ARG A 20 60.05 10.79 -20.54
N PRO A 21 59.48 11.78 -21.25
CA PRO A 21 60.25 12.99 -21.52
C PRO A 21 59.56 14.26 -21.04
N SER A 22 60.39 15.15 -20.50
CA SER A 22 60.05 16.52 -20.12
C SER A 22 60.27 17.46 -21.32
N SER A 23 59.43 18.49 -21.47
CA SER A 23 59.84 19.88 -21.74
C SER A 23 58.62 20.74 -22.10
N GLY A 24 58.64 22.00 -21.68
CA GLY A 24 57.68 23.02 -22.14
C GLY A 24 56.97 23.79 -21.02
N ARG A 25 57.72 24.52 -20.20
CA ARG A 25 57.19 25.64 -19.40
C ARG A 25 56.91 26.83 -20.31
N SER A 26 55.70 27.39 -20.28
CA SER A 26 55.47 28.80 -20.60
C SER A 26 54.81 29.48 -19.39
N PHE A 27 55.55 30.43 -18.82
CA PHE A 27 55.11 31.32 -17.77
C PHE A 27 54.19 32.37 -18.39
N ALA A 28 52.95 32.46 -17.92
CA ALA A 28 52.12 33.64 -18.08
C ALA A 28 51.95 34.28 -16.69
N GLU A 29 52.61 35.42 -16.51
CA GLU A 29 52.53 36.27 -15.33
C GLU A 29 51.08 36.75 -15.13
N ARG A 30 50.56 36.63 -13.90
CA ARG A 30 49.34 37.32 -13.48
C ARG A 30 49.70 38.46 -12.52
N PRO A 31 49.16 39.68 -12.73
CA PRO A 31 49.55 40.85 -11.98
C PRO A 31 49.03 40.83 -10.54
N SER A 32 49.88 41.32 -9.65
CA SER A 32 49.57 41.73 -8.28
C SER A 32 48.49 42.80 -8.27
N SER A 33 47.35 42.51 -7.63
CA SER A 33 46.42 43.54 -7.17
C SER A 33 46.00 43.24 -5.74
N GLY A 34 46.36 44.16 -4.85
CA GLY A 34 46.00 44.11 -3.44
C GLY A 34 44.50 44.24 -3.25
N GLY A 35 43.91 43.27 -2.55
CA GLY A 35 42.54 43.30 -2.08
C GLY A 35 42.52 42.93 -0.60
N ARG A 36 42.06 43.86 0.25
CA ARG A 36 41.88 43.68 1.69
C ARG A 36 40.96 42.48 1.96
N ARG A 37 41.37 41.59 2.88
CA ARG A 37 40.49 40.54 3.43
C ARG A 37 39.28 41.19 4.12
N PRO A 38 38.02 40.82 3.80
CA PRO A 38 36.89 41.28 4.59
C PRO A 38 36.91 40.56 5.95
N ALA A 39 36.72 41.34 7.03
CA ALA A 39 36.63 40.83 8.39
C ALA A 39 35.46 39.84 8.52
N GLY A 40 35.70 38.68 9.13
CA GLY A 40 34.68 37.68 9.41
C GLY A 40 33.63 38.24 10.38
N LYS A 41 32.35 38.08 10.04
CA LYS A 41 31.22 38.43 10.91
C LYS A 41 31.30 37.70 12.26
N SER A 42 30.95 38.40 13.33
CA SER A 42 31.04 37.90 14.71
C SER A 42 30.12 36.69 14.96
N GLN A 43 30.49 35.83 15.92
CA GLN A 43 29.70 34.65 16.28
C GLN A 43 28.25 34.96 16.70
N PHE A 44 27.95 36.20 17.11
CA PHE A 44 26.60 36.62 17.51
C PHE A 44 25.65 36.82 16.32
N GLU A 45 26.13 37.21 15.14
CA GLU A 45 25.27 37.39 13.95
C GLU A 45 24.87 36.07 13.28
N ARG A 46 25.52 34.94 13.63
CA ARG A 46 25.16 33.61 13.08
C ARG A 46 23.94 32.97 13.77
N GLN A 47 23.48 33.52 14.90
CA GLN A 47 22.35 32.97 15.64
C GLN A 47 20.98 33.51 15.17
N SER A 48 20.93 34.63 14.44
CA SER A 48 19.68 35.26 14.02
C SER A 48 19.19 34.88 12.62
N GLU A 49 19.91 34.05 11.86
CA GLU A 49 19.49 33.53 10.54
C GLU A 49 18.96 32.07 10.60
N ARG A 50 18.52 31.60 11.77
CA ARG A 50 17.68 30.38 11.81
C ARG A 50 16.28 30.74 11.33
N ALA A 51 16.07 30.55 10.03
CA ALA A 51 14.75 30.47 9.43
C ALA A 51 13.81 29.65 10.34
N PRO A 52 12.55 30.08 10.55
CA PRO A 52 11.62 29.32 11.34
C PRO A 52 11.52 27.94 10.70
N ARG A 53 11.82 26.88 11.48
CA ARG A 53 11.57 25.51 11.07
C ARG A 53 10.07 25.42 10.84
N SER A 54 9.64 25.55 9.58
CA SER A 54 8.29 25.22 9.17
C SER A 54 8.06 23.81 9.66
N SER A 55 7.22 23.66 10.68
CA SER A 55 6.73 22.38 11.13
C SER A 55 6.07 21.80 9.91
N GLY A 56 6.78 20.91 9.21
CA GLY A 56 6.25 20.15 8.10
C GLY A 56 5.17 19.26 8.68
N LYS A 57 3.98 19.84 8.88
CA LYS A 57 2.74 19.08 8.90
C LYS A 57 2.80 18.33 7.58
N ASN A 58 3.08 17.03 7.65
CA ASN A 58 2.79 16.12 6.57
C ASN A 58 1.32 16.41 6.19
N MET A 59 1.14 17.18 5.12
CA MET A 59 -0.07 17.13 4.32
C MET A 59 -0.07 15.76 3.67
N GLU A 60 -0.27 14.72 4.48
CA GLU A 60 -0.78 13.45 3.98
C GLU A 60 -2.08 13.82 3.29
N ASN A 61 -2.07 13.70 1.97
CA ASN A 61 -3.13 14.08 1.06
C ASN A 61 -4.49 13.70 1.66
N SER A 62 -5.32 14.68 2.02
CA SER A 62 -6.64 14.43 2.62
C SER A 62 -7.53 13.57 1.72
N GLN A 63 -7.24 13.53 0.41
CA GLN A 63 -7.86 12.66 -0.60
C GLN A 63 -7.65 11.14 -0.37
N ASP A 64 -6.69 10.76 0.47
CA ASP A 64 -6.30 9.36 0.65
C ASP A 64 -6.96 8.66 1.84
N ARG A 65 -7.75 9.40 2.63
CA ARG A 65 -8.51 8.84 3.76
C ARG A 65 -9.77 8.13 3.28
N GLU A 66 -10.22 7.18 4.10
CA GLU A 66 -11.53 6.55 3.93
C GLU A 66 -12.61 7.56 4.32
N GLU A 67 -13.59 7.77 3.46
CA GLU A 67 -14.74 8.65 3.75
C GLU A 67 -15.96 7.86 4.20
N TYR A 68 -16.08 6.61 3.73
CA TYR A 68 -17.14 5.70 4.07
C TYR A 68 -16.56 4.37 4.54
N VAL A 69 -17.26 3.75 5.46
CA VAL A 69 -16.92 2.45 6.05
C VAL A 69 -18.16 1.58 6.14
N TRP A 70 -17.95 0.28 6.23
CA TRP A 70 -18.99 -0.70 6.50
C TRP A 70 -18.78 -1.30 7.88
N VAL A 71 -19.83 -1.32 8.70
CA VAL A 71 -19.77 -1.82 10.08
C VAL A 71 -19.67 -3.34 10.08
N LEU A 72 -18.59 -3.87 10.66
CA LEU A 72 -18.34 -5.31 10.83
C LEU A 72 -18.94 -5.83 12.13
N ASP A 73 -18.79 -5.08 13.23
CA ASP A 73 -19.23 -5.49 14.56
C ASP A 73 -19.37 -4.26 15.48
N TYR A 74 -20.28 -4.35 16.46
CA TYR A 74 -20.48 -3.33 17.48
C TYR A 74 -20.36 -3.93 18.88
N LEU A 75 -19.44 -3.37 19.66
CA LEU A 75 -19.17 -3.76 21.04
C LEU A 75 -19.61 -2.63 21.99
N PRO A 76 -20.79 -2.74 22.62
CA PRO A 76 -21.31 -1.70 23.52
C PRO A 76 -20.37 -1.38 24.69
N TYR A 77 -19.64 -2.41 25.16
CA TYR A 77 -18.68 -2.32 26.26
C TYR A 77 -17.23 -2.43 25.78
N GLY A 78 -16.97 -2.21 24.49
CA GLY A 78 -15.65 -2.35 23.89
C GLY A 78 -15.05 -3.76 24.02
N LYS A 79 -13.75 -3.88 23.74
CA LYS A 79 -13.02 -5.15 23.85
C LYS A 79 -12.77 -5.50 25.32
N THR A 80 -12.90 -6.79 25.66
CA THR A 80 -12.40 -7.34 26.92
C THR A 80 -10.87 -7.33 26.87
N VAL A 81 -10.26 -6.27 27.38
CA VAL A 81 -8.82 -6.23 27.60
C VAL A 81 -8.58 -6.56 29.07
N ASP A 82 -7.80 -7.60 29.32
CA ASP A 82 -7.42 -8.04 30.66
C ASP A 82 -6.86 -6.85 31.46
N GLY A 83 -7.43 -6.60 32.65
CA GLY A 83 -6.93 -5.61 33.60
C GLY A 83 -7.57 -4.21 33.59
N LYS A 84 -8.51 -3.89 32.70
CA LYS A 84 -9.25 -2.60 32.76
C LYS A 84 -10.61 -2.76 33.46
N SER A 85 -10.84 -1.92 34.48
CA SER A 85 -12.13 -1.87 35.21
C SER A 85 -13.29 -1.59 34.26
N ALA A 86 -14.44 -2.24 34.50
CA ALA A 86 -15.63 -2.18 33.65
C ALA A 86 -16.11 -0.75 33.37
N TYR A 87 -15.80 0.21 34.24
CA TYR A 87 -16.16 1.62 34.13
C TYR A 87 -15.37 2.40 33.05
N GLN A 88 -14.25 1.86 32.55
CA GLN A 88 -13.44 2.50 31.49
C GLN A 88 -13.74 1.96 30.08
N LYS A 89 -14.72 1.07 29.97
CA LYS A 89 -15.11 0.43 28.72
C LYS A 89 -15.90 1.40 27.85
N LYS A 90 -15.27 1.90 26.78
CA LYS A 90 -15.92 2.76 25.78
C LYS A 90 -16.52 1.89 24.67
N PRO A 91 -17.70 2.26 24.15
CA PRO A 91 -18.28 1.57 23.00
C PRO A 91 -17.32 1.63 21.81
N LEU A 92 -17.26 0.53 21.06
CA LEU A 92 -16.32 0.35 19.97
C LEU A 92 -17.05 -0.26 18.79
N VAL A 93 -16.77 0.22 17.60
CA VAL A 93 -17.25 -0.34 16.34
C VAL A 93 -16.04 -0.80 15.56
N GLN A 94 -16.07 -2.04 15.06
CA GLN A 94 -15.11 -2.47 14.04
C GLN A 94 -15.73 -2.29 12.68
N ALA A 95 -14.96 -1.73 11.74
CA ALA A 95 -15.45 -1.41 10.42
C ALA A 95 -14.36 -1.57 9.37
N ILE A 96 -14.77 -1.68 8.11
CA ILE A 96 -13.90 -1.77 6.95
C ILE A 96 -14.13 -0.60 5.98
N GLY A 97 -13.03 0.00 5.52
CA GLY A 97 -13.06 1.09 4.55
C GLY A 97 -13.60 0.67 3.18
N ASP A 98 -14.40 1.55 2.59
CA ASP A 98 -15.05 1.34 1.30
C ASP A 98 -14.06 1.51 0.11
N LYS A 99 -12.98 2.29 0.27
CA LYS A 99 -12.03 2.59 -0.82
C LYS A 99 -10.80 1.68 -0.78
N LYS A 100 -10.13 1.54 0.35
CA LYS A 100 -8.87 0.78 0.44
C LYS A 100 -8.96 -0.41 1.39
N PHE A 101 -10.18 -0.81 1.76
CA PHE A 101 -10.44 -1.93 2.66
C PHE A 101 -9.68 -1.82 3.98
N THR A 102 -9.51 -0.59 4.46
CA THR A 102 -8.78 -0.32 5.68
C THR A 102 -9.60 -0.79 6.89
N LEU A 103 -9.11 -1.76 7.65
CA LEU A 103 -9.73 -2.20 8.90
C LEU A 103 -9.50 -1.17 9.99
N MET A 104 -10.57 -0.75 10.67
CA MET A 104 -10.53 0.33 11.66
C MET A 104 -11.40 0.04 12.87
N GLU A 105 -10.97 0.60 14.00
CA GLU A 105 -11.78 0.76 15.19
C GLU A 105 -12.31 2.20 15.25
N LEU A 106 -13.60 2.34 15.47
CA LEU A 106 -14.32 3.61 15.55
C LEU A 106 -15.00 3.74 16.91
N VAL A 107 -15.23 4.97 17.33
CA VAL A 107 -16.04 5.28 18.52
C VAL A 107 -17.37 5.87 18.03
N PRO A 108 -18.51 5.23 18.34
CA PRO A 108 -19.81 5.78 18.00
C PRO A 108 -20.15 6.99 18.88
N LYS A 109 -21.07 7.82 18.42
CA LYS A 109 -21.64 8.89 19.24
C LYS A 109 -22.44 8.31 20.41
N ASN A 110 -22.54 9.08 21.48
CA ASN A 110 -23.28 8.67 22.68
C ASN A 110 -24.74 8.34 22.34
N GLY A 111 -25.20 7.15 22.75
CA GLY A 111 -26.57 6.70 22.54
C GLY A 111 -26.86 6.16 21.13
N VAL A 112 -25.89 6.15 20.22
CA VAL A 112 -26.05 5.57 18.88
C VAL A 112 -25.59 4.12 18.88
N VAL A 113 -26.40 3.24 18.28
CA VAL A 113 -26.07 1.84 18.02
C VAL A 113 -25.97 1.65 16.51
N PRO A 114 -24.74 1.60 15.95
CA PRO A 114 -24.56 1.38 14.53
C PRO A 114 -25.05 -0.02 14.12
N GLU A 115 -25.72 -0.10 12.98
CA GLU A 115 -26.22 -1.35 12.44
C GLU A 115 -25.09 -2.13 11.74
N ILE A 116 -25.02 -3.44 11.97
CA ILE A 116 -24.02 -4.30 11.31
C ILE A 116 -24.34 -4.38 9.81
N GLN A 117 -23.32 -4.44 8.96
CA GLN A 117 -23.45 -4.39 7.50
C GLN A 117 -23.97 -3.05 6.95
N SER A 118 -24.12 -2.02 7.79
CA SER A 118 -24.48 -0.68 7.33
C SER A 118 -23.27 0.11 6.83
N ARG A 119 -23.52 1.01 5.89
CA ARG A 119 -22.51 1.94 5.35
C ARG A 119 -22.59 3.27 6.07
N VAL A 120 -21.53 3.63 6.75
CA VAL A 120 -21.45 4.81 7.62
C VAL A 120 -20.42 5.81 7.11
N TYR A 121 -20.72 7.10 7.24
CA TYR A 121 -19.82 8.18 6.85
C TYR A 121 -18.84 8.53 7.99
N ILE A 122 -17.55 8.58 7.68
CA ILE A 122 -16.44 8.94 8.59
C ILE A 122 -15.55 10.05 8.03
N GLY A 123 -15.98 10.72 6.96
CA GLY A 123 -15.23 11.80 6.34
C GLY A 123 -15.10 13.06 7.22
N PRO A 124 -14.53 14.16 6.67
CA PRO A 124 -14.28 15.38 7.43
C PRO A 124 -15.55 16.21 7.72
N GLY A 125 -16.67 15.93 7.05
CA GLY A 125 -17.95 16.62 7.29
C GLY A 125 -18.68 16.11 8.53
N ASP A 126 -19.95 16.49 8.66
CA ASP A 126 -20.82 16.06 9.76
C ASP A 126 -21.09 14.56 9.71
N ARG A 127 -20.89 13.91 10.85
CA ARG A 127 -21.06 12.46 11.02
C ARG A 127 -22.30 12.21 11.85
N ASN A 128 -23.17 11.31 11.42
CA ASN A 128 -24.40 10.99 12.15
C ASN A 128 -24.16 9.97 13.27
N GLU A 129 -23.36 8.95 13.00
CA GLU A 129 -23.23 7.79 13.89
C GLU A 129 -21.88 7.69 14.60
N ILE A 130 -20.81 8.13 13.94
CA ILE A 130 -19.44 7.97 14.42
C ILE A 130 -18.91 9.31 14.93
N ASP A 131 -18.33 9.29 16.13
CA ASP A 131 -17.65 10.44 16.71
C ASP A 131 -16.26 10.60 16.07
N HIS A 132 -15.39 9.60 16.24
CA HIS A 132 -14.05 9.60 15.67
C HIS A 132 -13.52 8.20 15.33
N VAL A 133 -12.54 8.17 14.43
CA VAL A 133 -11.71 6.99 14.17
C VAL A 133 -10.70 6.86 15.30
N LYS A 134 -10.73 5.75 16.04
CA LYS A 134 -9.80 5.50 17.15
C LYS A 134 -8.44 5.08 16.63
N GLN A 135 -8.41 4.04 15.79
CA GLN A 135 -7.18 3.51 15.21
C GLN A 135 -7.47 2.61 14.01
N ARG A 136 -6.46 2.47 13.14
CA ARG A 136 -6.38 1.38 12.18
C ARG A 136 -5.94 0.10 12.89
N ILE A 137 -6.54 -1.03 12.52
CA ILE A 137 -6.24 -2.35 13.06
C ILE A 137 -5.80 -3.32 11.96
N GLY A 138 -5.18 -4.44 12.34
CA GLY A 138 -4.86 -5.56 11.46
C GLY A 138 -5.97 -6.61 11.44
N TYR A 139 -5.83 -7.62 10.58
CA TYR A 139 -6.78 -8.73 10.50
C TYR A 139 -6.85 -9.54 11.81
N SER A 140 -5.71 -9.74 12.48
CA SER A 140 -5.60 -10.45 13.77
C SER A 140 -6.35 -9.77 14.92
N ASP A 141 -6.65 -8.48 14.80
CA ASP A 141 -7.32 -7.68 15.83
C ASP A 141 -8.85 -7.70 15.69
N LEU A 142 -9.38 -8.34 14.63
CA LEU A 142 -10.82 -8.47 14.42
C LEU A 142 -11.45 -9.34 15.50
N THR A 143 -12.64 -8.96 15.95
CA THR A 143 -13.43 -9.82 16.84
C THR A 143 -13.87 -11.08 16.10
N THR A 144 -14.32 -12.09 16.85
CA THR A 144 -14.93 -13.28 16.25
C THR A 144 -16.15 -12.91 15.41
N GLY A 145 -17.00 -11.98 15.89
CA GLY A 145 -18.14 -11.46 15.14
C GLY A 145 -17.72 -10.79 13.83
N ALA A 146 -16.76 -9.85 13.91
CA ALA A 146 -16.25 -9.16 12.73
C ALA A 146 -15.62 -10.11 11.70
N ASN A 147 -14.92 -11.17 12.14
CA ASN A 147 -14.36 -12.19 11.25
C ASN A 147 -15.43 -12.99 10.51
N LEU A 148 -16.56 -13.30 11.17
CA LEU A 148 -17.67 -14.02 10.55
C LEU A 148 -18.42 -13.16 9.52
N GLU A 149 -18.58 -11.86 9.80
CA GLU A 149 -19.28 -10.92 8.93
C GLU A 149 -18.42 -10.42 7.75
N LEU A 150 -17.09 -10.42 7.90
CA LEU A 150 -16.17 -9.87 6.93
C LEU A 150 -16.39 -10.38 5.49
N PRO A 151 -16.52 -11.70 5.21
CA PRO A 151 -16.72 -12.18 3.83
C PRO A 151 -18.00 -11.64 3.19
N PHE A 152 -19.09 -11.54 3.96
CA PHE A 152 -20.38 -11.04 3.48
C PHE A 152 -20.31 -9.54 3.17
N ILE A 153 -19.68 -8.77 4.06
CA ILE A 153 -19.51 -7.33 3.88
C ILE A 153 -18.58 -7.03 2.72
N LEU A 154 -17.48 -7.79 2.53
CA LEU A 154 -16.60 -7.63 1.38
C LEU A 154 -17.35 -7.84 0.06
N GLU A 155 -18.21 -8.86 -0.02
CA GLU A 155 -19.04 -9.09 -1.20
C GLU A 155 -20.03 -7.95 -1.43
N ALA A 156 -20.68 -7.45 -0.37
CA ALA A 156 -21.58 -6.30 -0.46
C ALA A 156 -20.87 -5.03 -0.93
N VAL A 157 -19.67 -4.74 -0.42
CA VAL A 157 -18.85 -3.60 -0.84
C VAL A 157 -18.47 -3.71 -2.31
N VAL A 158 -18.04 -4.90 -2.74
CA VAL A 158 -17.63 -5.16 -4.12
C VAL A 158 -18.82 -5.00 -5.09
N LYS A 159 -19.99 -5.51 -4.73
CA LYS A 159 -21.23 -5.31 -5.48
C LYS A 159 -21.66 -3.85 -5.54
N HIS A 160 -21.61 -3.13 -4.41
CA HIS A 160 -21.93 -1.71 -4.36
C HIS A 160 -20.97 -0.87 -5.24
N LYS A 161 -19.73 -1.32 -5.43
CA LYS A 161 -18.71 -0.65 -6.26
C LYS A 161 -18.38 -1.39 -7.54
N GLU A 162 -19.38 -1.99 -8.17
CA GLU A 162 -19.23 -2.80 -9.37
C GLU A 162 -18.36 -2.13 -10.45
N GLU A 163 -18.63 -0.87 -10.79
CA GLU A 163 -17.90 -0.14 -11.84
C GLU A 163 -16.38 -0.15 -11.63
N ARG A 164 -15.94 0.07 -10.38
CA ARG A 164 -14.51 0.09 -10.04
C ARG A 164 -13.83 -1.24 -10.35
N PHE A 165 -14.52 -2.33 -10.07
CA PHE A 165 -13.96 -3.67 -10.18
C PHE A 165 -14.14 -4.27 -11.58
N VAL A 166 -15.20 -3.89 -12.29
CA VAL A 166 -15.31 -4.15 -13.73
C VAL A 166 -14.15 -3.49 -14.47
N LYS A 167 -13.84 -2.23 -14.11
CA LYS A 167 -12.67 -1.52 -14.63
C LYS A 167 -11.36 -2.26 -14.34
N PHE A 168 -11.21 -2.91 -13.18
CA PHE A 168 -10.05 -3.75 -12.91
C PHE A 168 -9.88 -4.89 -13.94
N PHE A 169 -10.96 -5.56 -14.36
CA PHE A 169 -10.87 -6.60 -15.39
C PHE A 169 -10.45 -6.02 -16.75
N ASN A 170 -10.95 -4.84 -17.10
CA ASN A 170 -10.59 -4.14 -18.34
C ASN A 170 -9.12 -3.69 -18.32
N ASP A 171 -8.67 -3.08 -17.21
CA ASP A 171 -7.34 -2.48 -17.09
C ASP A 171 -6.24 -3.49 -16.68
N ALA A 172 -6.60 -4.73 -16.36
CA ALA A 172 -5.65 -5.74 -15.88
C ALA A 172 -4.52 -5.99 -16.90
N HIS A 173 -3.27 -5.88 -16.45
CA HIS A 173 -2.10 -6.05 -17.30
C HIS A 173 -1.12 -7.11 -16.75
N SER A 174 -0.12 -7.45 -17.55
CA SER A 174 0.99 -8.29 -17.12
C SER A 174 1.84 -7.55 -16.08
N ILE A 175 2.14 -8.19 -14.95
CA ILE A 175 3.06 -7.67 -13.93
C ILE A 175 4.50 -8.04 -14.31
N THR A 176 4.69 -9.29 -14.72
CA THR A 176 5.97 -9.80 -15.23
C THR A 176 5.73 -10.63 -16.49
N THR A 177 6.78 -11.12 -17.13
CA THR A 177 6.68 -12.00 -18.30
C THR A 177 5.90 -13.31 -18.04
N ARG A 178 5.78 -13.73 -16.77
CA ARG A 178 5.11 -14.99 -16.38
C ARG A 178 3.89 -14.79 -15.48
N LEU A 179 3.64 -13.57 -15.00
CA LEU A 179 2.58 -13.26 -14.02
C LEU A 179 1.70 -12.12 -14.50
N HIS A 180 0.39 -12.36 -14.57
CA HIS A 180 -0.63 -11.37 -14.88
C HIS A 180 -1.37 -10.92 -13.62
N MET A 181 -1.94 -9.71 -13.61
CA MET A 181 -2.77 -9.24 -12.48
C MET A 181 -3.97 -10.15 -12.21
N LEU A 182 -4.60 -10.67 -13.27
CA LEU A 182 -5.72 -11.62 -13.15
C LEU A 182 -5.31 -12.96 -12.52
N ASP A 183 -4.06 -13.39 -12.65
CA ASP A 183 -3.57 -14.62 -12.01
C ASP A 183 -3.52 -14.51 -10.48
N LEU A 184 -3.53 -13.29 -9.94
CA LEU A 184 -3.56 -13.05 -8.51
C LEU A 184 -4.96 -13.29 -7.91
N LEU A 185 -6.00 -13.33 -8.74
CA LEU A 185 -7.35 -13.58 -8.25
C LEU A 185 -7.54 -15.07 -7.94
N PRO A 186 -8.03 -15.42 -6.73
CA PRO A 186 -8.21 -16.81 -6.34
C PRO A 186 -9.24 -17.50 -7.25
N GLY A 187 -8.87 -18.69 -7.73
CA GLY A 187 -9.69 -19.46 -8.68
C GLY A 187 -9.50 -19.08 -10.15
N ILE A 188 -8.74 -18.02 -10.47
CA ILE A 188 -8.37 -17.68 -11.85
C ILE A 188 -7.03 -18.33 -12.21
N GLY A 189 -7.10 -19.48 -12.87
CA GLY A 189 -5.93 -20.12 -13.49
C GLY A 189 -5.63 -19.58 -14.89
N LYS A 190 -4.53 -20.05 -15.50
CA LYS A 190 -4.09 -19.62 -16.84
C LYS A 190 -5.16 -19.74 -17.93
N LYS A 191 -5.96 -20.82 -17.91
CA LYS A 191 -7.05 -21.01 -18.87
C LYS A 191 -8.08 -19.88 -18.77
N LEU A 192 -8.55 -19.58 -17.55
CA LEU A 192 -9.57 -18.56 -17.33
C LEU A 192 -9.02 -17.16 -17.57
N MET A 193 -7.77 -16.91 -17.17
CA MET A 193 -7.04 -15.67 -17.47
C MET A 193 -7.05 -15.38 -18.98
N TRP A 194 -6.66 -16.36 -19.82
CA TRP A 194 -6.67 -16.18 -21.27
C TRP A 194 -8.07 -15.94 -21.82
N SER A 195 -9.09 -16.66 -21.32
CA SER A 195 -10.48 -16.41 -21.70
C SER A 195 -10.91 -14.97 -21.39
N ILE A 196 -10.54 -14.42 -20.24
CA ILE A 196 -10.83 -13.02 -19.88
C ILE A 196 -10.14 -12.05 -20.86
N ILE A 197 -8.86 -12.29 -21.16
CA ILE A 197 -8.09 -11.44 -22.08
C ILE A 197 -8.68 -11.48 -23.49
N ASP A 198 -9.11 -12.65 -23.97
CA ASP A 198 -9.66 -12.81 -25.31
C ASP A 198 -11.05 -12.21 -25.45
N GLU A 199 -11.93 -12.35 -24.44
CA GLU A 199 -13.22 -11.66 -24.43
C GLU A 199 -13.07 -10.14 -24.33
N ARG A 200 -12.09 -9.65 -23.56
CA ARG A 200 -11.78 -8.22 -23.47
C ARG A 200 -11.35 -7.64 -24.82
N LYS A 201 -10.62 -8.39 -25.65
CA LYS A 201 -10.23 -7.92 -27.00
C LYS A 201 -11.43 -7.64 -27.91
N LYS A 202 -12.58 -8.28 -27.66
CA LYS A 202 -13.82 -8.04 -28.41
C LYS A 202 -14.53 -6.75 -27.96
N GLY A 203 -14.21 -6.27 -26.76
CA GLY A 203 -14.69 -5.03 -26.19
C GLY A 203 -14.69 -5.07 -24.66
N ASP A 204 -14.59 -3.90 -24.04
CA ASP A 204 -14.57 -3.76 -22.59
C ASP A 204 -15.84 -4.33 -21.93
N PHE A 205 -15.66 -4.87 -20.73
CA PHE A 205 -16.75 -5.32 -19.88
C PHE A 205 -17.48 -4.12 -19.28
N LYS A 206 -18.81 -4.19 -19.22
CA LYS A 206 -19.66 -3.11 -18.67
C LYS A 206 -20.19 -3.41 -17.26
N SER A 207 -20.36 -4.68 -16.92
CA SER A 207 -20.96 -5.13 -15.67
C SER A 207 -20.46 -6.53 -15.29
N TYR A 208 -20.68 -6.95 -14.05
CA TYR A 208 -20.47 -8.32 -13.62
C TYR A 208 -21.35 -9.30 -14.39
N GLN A 209 -22.56 -8.88 -14.76
CA GLN A 209 -23.46 -9.69 -15.57
C GLN A 209 -22.87 -9.92 -16.97
N ASP A 210 -22.33 -8.89 -17.61
CA ASP A 210 -21.67 -8.99 -18.92
C ASP A 210 -20.43 -9.91 -18.86
N ILE A 211 -19.63 -9.82 -17.79
CA ILE A 211 -18.51 -10.73 -17.56
C ILE A 211 -19.00 -12.19 -17.45
N ARG A 212 -20.06 -12.42 -16.68
CA ARG A 212 -20.61 -13.76 -16.45
C ARG A 212 -21.20 -14.37 -17.73
N GLU A 213 -21.85 -13.56 -18.57
CA GLU A 213 -22.44 -14.01 -19.83
C GLU A 213 -21.37 -14.36 -20.86
N ARG A 214 -20.32 -13.55 -20.99
CA ARG A 214 -19.20 -13.81 -21.92
C ARG A 214 -18.28 -14.93 -21.42
N ILE A 215 -18.15 -15.09 -20.11
CA ILE A 215 -17.25 -16.07 -19.48
C ILE A 215 -18.04 -16.93 -18.48
N PRO A 216 -18.78 -17.95 -18.95
CA PRO A 216 -19.59 -18.81 -18.09
C PRO A 216 -18.79 -19.56 -17.00
N SER A 217 -17.49 -19.73 -17.22
CA SER A 217 -16.57 -20.35 -16.25
C SER A 217 -16.30 -19.45 -15.03
N LEU A 218 -16.43 -18.13 -15.18
CA LEU A 218 -16.32 -17.16 -14.09
C LEU A 218 -17.73 -16.88 -13.53
N ARG A 219 -18.21 -17.80 -12.69
CA ARG A 219 -19.60 -17.78 -12.18
C ARG A 219 -19.94 -16.52 -11.37
N ASP A 220 -19.02 -16.07 -10.54
CA ASP A 220 -19.24 -14.91 -9.67
C ASP A 220 -17.96 -14.05 -9.59
N PRO A 221 -17.84 -13.01 -10.43
CA PRO A 221 -16.71 -12.09 -10.39
C PRO A 221 -16.58 -11.35 -9.05
N ALA A 222 -17.70 -11.00 -8.41
CA ALA A 222 -17.69 -10.26 -7.16
C ALA A 222 -17.09 -11.12 -6.02
N LYS A 223 -17.45 -12.40 -5.98
CA LYS A 223 -16.91 -13.35 -4.99
C LYS A 223 -15.42 -13.61 -5.17
N VAL A 224 -14.94 -13.69 -6.41
CA VAL A 224 -13.50 -13.86 -6.69
C VAL A 224 -12.69 -12.66 -6.19
N ILE A 225 -13.22 -11.45 -6.41
CA ILE A 225 -12.61 -10.21 -5.92
C ILE A 225 -12.65 -10.13 -4.39
N SER A 226 -13.78 -10.45 -3.76
CA SER A 226 -13.91 -10.40 -2.29
C SER A 226 -12.94 -11.36 -1.61
N HIS A 227 -12.77 -12.57 -2.14
CA HIS A 227 -11.75 -13.51 -1.65
C HIS A 227 -10.32 -12.97 -1.83
N ARG A 228 -10.01 -12.31 -2.95
CA ARG A 228 -8.69 -11.68 -3.10
C ARG A 228 -8.45 -10.61 -2.05
N ILE A 229 -9.45 -9.76 -1.81
CA ILE A 229 -9.35 -8.71 -0.78
C ILE A 229 -9.12 -9.36 0.58
N GLU A 230 -9.85 -10.42 0.92
CA GLU A 230 -9.69 -11.16 2.16
C GLU A 230 -8.27 -11.75 2.31
N GLU A 231 -7.72 -12.38 1.26
CA GLU A 231 -6.33 -12.87 1.25
C GLU A 231 -5.32 -11.74 1.52
N GLU A 232 -5.50 -10.57 0.88
CA GLU A 232 -4.63 -9.41 1.08
C GLU A 232 -4.73 -8.78 2.47
N LEU A 233 -5.88 -8.94 3.14
CA LEU A 233 -6.07 -8.52 4.52
C LEU A 233 -5.43 -9.51 5.50
N LYS A 234 -5.52 -10.81 5.22
CA LYS A 234 -4.94 -11.88 6.06
C LYS A 234 -3.42 -11.92 6.01
N ASP A 235 -2.83 -11.76 4.82
CA ASP A 235 -1.38 -11.82 4.63
C ASP A 235 -0.76 -10.42 4.59
N ASP A 236 -0.17 -10.03 5.73
CA ASP A 236 0.53 -8.77 5.88
C ASP A 236 1.73 -8.63 4.94
N PHE A 237 2.36 -9.75 4.56
CA PHE A 237 3.59 -9.81 3.75
C PHE A 237 3.32 -10.07 2.26
N ILE A 238 2.05 -10.06 1.84
CA ILE A 238 1.68 -10.31 0.45
C ILE A 238 2.39 -9.33 -0.48
N LYS A 239 3.13 -9.88 -1.45
CA LYS A 239 4.00 -9.09 -2.33
C LYS A 239 3.23 -8.16 -3.27
N TYR A 240 2.09 -8.61 -3.78
CA TYR A 240 1.27 -7.87 -4.73
C TYR A 240 -0.11 -7.58 -4.13
N ARG A 241 -0.33 -6.34 -3.71
CA ARG A 241 -1.66 -5.86 -3.27
C ARG A 241 -2.36 -5.19 -4.44
N LEU A 242 -3.57 -5.63 -4.73
CA LEU A 242 -4.41 -5.08 -5.79
C LEU A 242 -5.41 -4.07 -5.24
N PHE A 243 -5.97 -4.35 -4.06
CA PHE A 243 -7.15 -3.64 -3.57
C PHE A 243 -6.95 -3.01 -2.20
N THR A 244 -6.07 -3.56 -1.37
CA THR A 244 -5.89 -3.16 0.03
C THR A 244 -4.70 -2.23 0.26
N THR A 245 -4.77 -1.41 1.32
CA THR A 245 -3.60 -0.66 1.81
C THR A 245 -2.68 -1.59 2.60
N PRO A 246 -1.34 -1.52 2.45
CA PRO A 246 -0.38 -2.24 3.30
C PRO A 246 -0.70 -2.08 4.79
N PRO A 247 -0.47 -3.09 5.63
CA PRO A 247 -0.84 -3.05 7.04
C PRO A 247 -0.07 -1.94 7.73
N ARG A 248 -0.61 -1.43 8.84
CA ARG A 248 0.13 -0.49 9.67
C ARG A 248 1.33 -1.23 10.24
N ARG A 249 2.55 -0.87 9.82
CA ARG A 249 3.76 -1.42 10.45
C ARG A 249 3.68 -1.13 11.96
N PRO A 250 3.81 -2.14 12.83
CA PRO A 250 3.96 -1.87 14.25
C PRO A 250 5.17 -0.96 14.41
N ARG A 251 5.01 0.11 15.21
CA ARG A 251 6.14 0.97 15.54
C ARG A 251 7.12 0.08 16.31
N PRO A 252 8.37 -0.09 15.86
CA PRO A 252 9.36 -0.78 16.69
C PRO A 252 9.42 -0.05 18.03
N GLU A 253 9.25 -0.80 19.11
CA GLU A 253 9.43 -0.30 20.49
C GLU A 253 10.88 0.16 20.72
#